data_AF-A0A7K4Y5Y0-F1
#
_entry.id   AF-A0A7K4Y5Y0-F1
#
_cell.length_a   1.000
_cell.length_b   1.000
_cell.length_c   1.000
_cell.angle_alpha   90.00
_cell.angle_beta   90.00
_cell.angle_gamma   90.00
#
_symmetry.space_group_name_H-M   'P 1'
#
loop_
_entity.id
_entity.type
_entity.pdbx_description
1 polymer ?
#
loop_
_entity_poly.entity_id
_entity_poly.type
_entity_poly.pdbx_seq_one_letter_code
_entity_poly.pdbx_strand_id
1 'polypeptide(L)'
;QKPDALTTGAGNPVGDKLNIMTVGPCGPLLVQDVVFTDEMAHFDRERIPERVVHAKGAGAFGYFEVTHDITKYCKAKVFEHIGKRTPIAIRFSTVAGESGSADTVRDPRGFAMKFYTEEGNWDLVGNNTPIFFVRDAMLFPSFIHSQKRNPQTHLKDPDMVWDFWSLRPESLHQVSFLFSDRGIPDGFRHMNGYGSHTFKLVNANDRAVYCKFHAKTDQGIKNLPVEEAARLASTDPDYGIRDLYNAIAKGDYPSWSFYIQVMTFEEAEKFPFNPFDVTKVWPHGDYPLIPVGKLVLNRNPVNYFAEVEQIAFDPSNMPPGIEPSPDKMLQGRLFSYPDTHRHRLGPNYLQIPVNCPYRARVANYQRDGPMCVSDNQGSGAPNYYPNSFSGPEDQPMLKERHMTVSGDVQRYNSANEDNVTQVCVFYTKVLKEDERQRLCKNIADHLKDAQLFIQKRAVKNFTDVHPDYGASIQALLDKHNAESGKKDVIRTYTQSMTCMSAKEKSNL
;
A
#
# COMPACT_ATOMS: atom_id res chain seq x y z
N GLN A 1 31.03 -28.62 8.25
CA GLN A 1 31.05 -28.48 6.77
C GLN A 1 32.30 -27.71 6.40
N LYS A 2 33.00 -28.10 5.31
CA LYS A 2 34.09 -27.28 4.74
C LYS A 2 33.45 -26.08 4.05
N PRO A 3 33.99 -24.85 4.17
CA PRO A 3 33.46 -23.71 3.43
C PRO A 3 33.61 -23.94 1.92
N ASP A 4 32.67 -23.38 1.15
CA ASP A 4 32.74 -23.40 -0.31
C ASP A 4 33.99 -22.63 -0.81
N ALA A 5 34.48 -23.01 -1.98
CA ALA A 5 35.53 -22.25 -2.65
C ALA A 5 34.93 -20.97 -3.24
N LEU A 6 35.54 -19.82 -2.94
CA LEU A 6 35.14 -18.52 -3.46
C LEU A 6 35.40 -18.41 -4.96
N THR A 7 34.44 -17.87 -5.71
CA THR A 7 34.53 -17.68 -7.16
C THR A 7 34.16 -16.27 -7.61
N THR A 8 34.55 -15.89 -8.82
CA THR A 8 33.98 -14.75 -9.57
C THR A 8 32.55 -15.03 -10.01
N GLY A 9 31.86 -14.04 -10.58
CA GLY A 9 30.52 -14.21 -11.17
C GLY A 9 30.46 -15.25 -12.31
N ALA A 10 31.58 -15.50 -13.00
CA ALA A 10 31.69 -16.53 -14.04
C ALA A 10 32.12 -17.91 -13.52
N GLY A 11 32.24 -18.09 -12.20
CA GLY A 11 32.62 -19.36 -11.57
C GLY A 11 34.12 -19.66 -11.55
N ASN A 12 34.99 -18.67 -11.79
CA ASN A 12 36.44 -18.87 -11.70
C ASN A 12 36.89 -18.83 -10.22
N PRO A 13 37.68 -19.82 -9.73
CA PRO A 13 38.13 -19.82 -8.34
C PRO A 13 39.07 -18.65 -8.05
N VAL A 14 38.92 -18.04 -6.87
CA VAL A 14 39.69 -16.86 -6.42
C VAL A 14 40.80 -17.29 -5.46
N GLY A 15 42.04 -16.87 -5.74
CA GLY A 15 43.20 -17.17 -4.90
C GLY A 15 43.32 -16.26 -3.67
N ASP A 16 43.19 -14.95 -3.87
CA ASP A 16 43.22 -13.92 -2.82
C ASP A 16 42.19 -12.83 -3.15
N LYS A 17 41.37 -12.45 -2.17
CA LYS A 17 40.34 -11.40 -2.27
C LYS A 17 40.56 -10.28 -1.24
N LEU A 18 41.65 -10.35 -0.48
CA LEU A 18 41.98 -9.36 0.55
C LEU A 18 42.97 -8.31 0.04
N ASN A 19 43.63 -8.56 -1.09
CA ASN A 19 44.63 -7.68 -1.67
C ASN A 19 44.37 -7.47 -3.17
N ILE A 20 44.48 -6.21 -3.62
CA ILE A 20 44.45 -5.87 -5.05
C ILE A 20 45.81 -6.14 -5.71
N MET A 21 45.81 -6.41 -7.01
CA MET A 21 47.03 -6.67 -7.78
C MET A 21 47.76 -5.37 -8.14
N THR A 22 49.02 -5.26 -7.71
CA THR A 22 49.86 -4.07 -7.92
C THR A 22 51.22 -4.37 -8.56
N VAL A 23 51.88 -3.35 -9.12
CA VAL A 23 53.28 -3.43 -9.57
C VAL A 23 54.24 -3.31 -8.38
N GLY A 24 54.43 -4.40 -7.66
CA GLY A 24 55.23 -4.44 -6.43
C GLY A 24 54.49 -3.91 -5.20
N PRO A 25 55.08 -4.03 -3.99
CA PRO A 25 54.35 -3.82 -2.73
C PRO A 25 53.73 -2.43 -2.53
N CYS A 26 54.29 -1.39 -3.14
CA CYS A 26 53.81 0.00 -3.07
C CYS A 26 53.50 0.60 -4.45
N GLY A 27 53.28 -0.26 -5.45
CA GLY A 27 52.97 0.19 -6.82
C GLY A 27 51.48 0.46 -7.07
N PRO A 28 51.13 1.00 -8.24
CA PRO A 28 49.72 1.23 -8.61
C PRO A 28 48.97 -0.08 -8.91
N LEU A 29 47.63 0.00 -8.85
CA LEU A 29 46.70 -1.05 -9.28
C LEU A 29 46.88 -1.38 -10.76
N LEU A 30 46.65 -2.65 -11.12
CA LEU A 30 46.62 -3.12 -12.50
C LEU A 30 45.21 -3.44 -12.99
N VAL A 31 44.89 -3.06 -14.23
CA VAL A 31 43.60 -3.36 -14.89
C VAL A 31 43.35 -4.86 -15.05
N GLN A 32 44.41 -5.68 -15.09
CA GLN A 32 44.30 -7.15 -15.16
C GLN A 32 43.79 -7.80 -13.86
N ASP A 33 43.56 -7.02 -12.79
CA ASP A 33 42.84 -7.50 -11.62
C ASP A 33 41.33 -7.63 -11.91
N VAL A 34 40.99 -8.72 -12.59
CA VAL A 34 39.62 -9.03 -12.98
C VAL A 34 38.75 -9.45 -11.78
N VAL A 35 39.35 -9.92 -10.69
CA VAL A 35 38.61 -10.25 -9.46
C VAL A 35 38.10 -8.98 -8.80
N PHE A 36 38.97 -7.97 -8.65
CA PHE A 36 38.59 -6.64 -8.17
C PHE A 36 37.51 -6.01 -9.07
N THR A 37 37.73 -6.04 -10.39
CA THR A 37 36.82 -5.40 -11.34
C THR A 37 35.44 -6.06 -11.34
N ASP A 38 35.36 -7.39 -11.31
CA ASP A 38 34.11 -8.17 -11.25
C ASP A 38 33.30 -7.84 -9.99
N GLU A 39 33.93 -7.90 -8.82
CA GLU A 39 33.28 -7.60 -7.54
C GLU A 39 32.82 -6.14 -7.46
N MET A 40 33.73 -5.19 -7.73
CA MET A 40 33.44 -3.77 -7.56
C MET A 40 32.31 -3.33 -8.50
N ALA A 41 32.32 -3.82 -9.75
CA ALA A 41 31.28 -3.49 -10.71
C ALA A 41 29.89 -4.03 -10.32
N HIS A 42 29.82 -5.20 -9.67
CA HIS A 42 28.56 -5.73 -9.14
C HIS A 42 28.11 -4.95 -7.90
N PHE A 43 29.02 -4.64 -6.97
CA PHE A 43 28.75 -3.81 -5.79
C PHE A 43 28.12 -2.46 -6.18
N ASP A 44 28.68 -1.79 -7.18
CA ASP A 44 28.19 -0.50 -7.69
C ASP A 44 26.76 -0.58 -8.27
N ARG A 45 26.23 -1.79 -8.53
CA ARG A 45 24.92 -2.05 -9.15
C ARG A 45 23.93 -2.77 -8.23
N GLU A 46 24.23 -2.90 -6.95
CA GLU A 46 23.32 -3.56 -5.99
C GLU A 46 21.99 -2.82 -5.79
N ARG A 47 21.98 -1.49 -5.96
CA ARG A 47 20.79 -0.67 -5.69
C ARG A 47 19.88 -0.61 -6.92
N ILE A 48 18.61 -0.95 -6.71
CA ILE A 48 17.50 -0.67 -7.62
C ILE A 48 16.68 0.51 -7.06
N PRO A 49 15.84 1.17 -7.87
CA PRO A 49 14.92 2.17 -7.35
C PRO A 49 14.05 1.59 -6.24
N GLU A 50 13.91 2.31 -5.12
CA GLU A 50 12.90 1.95 -4.12
C GLU A 50 11.48 2.13 -4.69
N ARG A 51 10.47 1.62 -3.98
CA ARG A 51 9.08 1.90 -4.36
C ARG A 51 8.79 3.39 -4.17
N VAL A 52 8.15 4.01 -5.17
CA VAL A 52 7.76 5.43 -5.12
C VAL A 52 6.89 5.77 -3.89
N VAL A 53 6.10 4.80 -3.43
CA VAL A 53 5.36 4.81 -2.17
C VAL A 53 5.55 3.47 -1.47
N HIS A 54 5.46 3.44 -0.14
CA HIS A 54 5.64 2.23 0.64
C HIS A 54 7.05 1.59 0.54
N ALA A 55 8.10 2.43 0.49
CA ALA A 55 9.48 1.99 0.37
C ALA A 55 9.94 1.15 1.57
N LYS A 56 9.74 1.64 2.81
CA LYS A 56 10.08 0.89 4.03
C LYS A 56 9.05 -0.19 4.35
N GLY A 57 9.48 -1.43 4.55
CA GLY A 57 8.57 -2.53 4.86
C GLY A 57 9.21 -3.82 5.34
N ALA A 58 8.37 -4.80 5.64
CA ALA A 58 8.75 -6.16 6.02
C ALA A 58 7.92 -7.17 5.23
N GLY A 59 8.50 -8.32 4.89
CA GLY A 59 7.81 -9.36 4.15
C GLY A 59 7.90 -10.71 4.85
N ALA A 60 6.89 -11.55 4.65
CA ALA A 60 6.86 -12.92 5.13
C ALA A 60 5.95 -13.77 4.25
N PHE A 61 6.06 -15.09 4.41
CA PHE A 61 5.33 -16.08 3.64
C PHE A 61 4.51 -17.00 4.55
N GLY A 62 3.51 -17.64 3.97
CA GLY A 62 2.78 -18.72 4.61
C GLY A 62 1.65 -19.22 3.74
N TYR A 63 0.44 -19.33 4.29
CA TYR A 63 -0.71 -19.84 3.55
C TYR A 63 -2.01 -19.13 3.92
N PHE A 64 -2.94 -19.14 2.96
CA PHE A 64 -4.36 -18.90 3.14
C PHE A 64 -5.09 -20.24 3.20
N GLU A 65 -6.01 -20.40 4.15
CA GLU A 65 -6.84 -21.59 4.31
C GLU A 65 -8.32 -21.20 4.30
N VAL A 66 -9.11 -21.81 3.40
CA VAL A 66 -10.56 -21.60 3.36
C VAL A 66 -11.21 -22.27 4.58
N THR A 67 -12.05 -21.54 5.30
CA THR A 67 -12.76 -22.05 6.49
C THR A 67 -14.28 -22.05 6.31
N HIS A 68 -14.80 -21.24 5.38
CA HIS A 68 -16.23 -21.08 5.12
C HIS A 68 -16.48 -21.00 3.62
N ASP A 69 -17.61 -21.55 3.19
CA ASP A 69 -17.99 -21.60 1.79
C ASP A 69 -18.61 -20.27 1.33
N ILE A 70 -17.99 -19.64 0.33
CA ILE A 70 -18.49 -18.44 -0.35
C ILE A 70 -18.66 -18.65 -1.85
N THR A 71 -18.67 -19.89 -2.34
CA THR A 71 -18.74 -20.23 -3.77
C THR A 71 -20.04 -19.75 -4.42
N LYS A 72 -21.10 -19.54 -3.62
CA LYS A 72 -22.33 -18.86 -4.06
C LYS A 72 -22.10 -17.46 -4.59
N TYR A 73 -21.02 -16.78 -4.20
CA TYR A 73 -20.66 -15.42 -4.63
C TYR A 73 -19.51 -15.41 -5.64
N CYS A 74 -18.58 -16.36 -5.56
CA CYS A 74 -17.31 -16.30 -6.29
C CYS A 74 -16.89 -17.67 -6.82
N LYS A 75 -16.54 -17.74 -8.10
CA LYS A 75 -16.01 -18.96 -8.76
C LYS A 75 -14.50 -19.14 -8.64
N ALA A 76 -13.80 -18.21 -7.99
CA ALA A 76 -12.34 -18.22 -7.94
C ALA A 76 -11.82 -19.46 -7.20
N LYS A 77 -10.87 -20.16 -7.83
CA LYS A 77 -10.34 -21.42 -7.28
C LYS A 77 -9.68 -21.27 -5.91
N VAL A 78 -9.21 -20.08 -5.54
CA VAL A 78 -8.69 -19.82 -4.18
C VAL A 78 -9.73 -20.08 -3.07
N PHE A 79 -11.03 -20.02 -3.38
CA PHE A 79 -12.14 -20.24 -2.43
C PHE A 79 -12.91 -21.55 -2.66
N GLU A 80 -12.39 -22.44 -3.51
CA GLU A 80 -13.13 -23.57 -4.08
C GLU A 80 -13.72 -24.56 -3.07
N HIS A 81 -13.01 -24.88 -2.00
CA HIS A 81 -13.50 -25.79 -0.96
C HIS A 81 -12.88 -25.47 0.40
N ILE A 82 -13.65 -25.70 1.46
CA ILE A 82 -13.18 -25.58 2.84
C ILE A 82 -11.98 -26.52 3.06
N GLY A 83 -10.96 -26.03 3.75
CA GLY A 83 -9.69 -26.71 3.97
C GLY A 83 -8.67 -26.55 2.84
N LYS A 84 -9.05 -25.96 1.69
CA LYS A 84 -8.08 -25.66 0.62
C LYS A 84 -7.03 -24.69 1.14
N ARG A 85 -5.76 -25.02 0.94
CA ARG A 85 -4.62 -24.15 1.24
C ARG A 85 -4.00 -23.58 -0.02
N THR A 86 -3.79 -22.27 -0.02
CA THR A 86 -3.11 -21.54 -1.08
C THR A 86 -1.88 -20.87 -0.50
N PRO A 87 -0.66 -21.08 -1.06
CA PRO A 87 0.52 -20.35 -0.61
C PRO A 87 0.34 -18.84 -0.77
N ILE A 88 0.85 -18.07 0.18
CA ILE A 88 0.82 -16.60 0.13
C ILE A 88 2.16 -15.96 0.42
N ALA A 89 2.35 -14.76 -0.12
CA ALA A 89 3.38 -13.81 0.29
C ALA A 89 2.71 -12.51 0.73
N ILE A 90 3.13 -11.97 1.87
CA ILE A 90 2.60 -10.71 2.41
C ILE A 90 3.75 -9.73 2.60
N ARG A 91 3.54 -8.47 2.20
CA ARG A 91 4.43 -7.35 2.53
C ARG A 91 3.66 -6.28 3.29
N PHE A 92 4.19 -5.92 4.44
CA PHE A 92 3.78 -4.77 5.23
C PHE A 92 4.70 -3.58 5.00
N SER A 93 4.22 -2.36 5.21
CA SER A 93 5.02 -1.17 4.98
C SER A 93 4.44 0.07 5.64
N THR A 94 5.24 1.11 5.83
CA THR A 94 4.75 2.50 5.93
C THR A 94 4.41 3.02 4.53
N VAL A 95 4.11 4.31 4.33
CA VAL A 95 3.71 4.91 3.03
C VAL A 95 4.72 5.96 2.57
N ALA A 96 4.94 7.01 3.37
CA ALA A 96 5.60 8.23 2.92
C ALA A 96 7.13 8.12 3.00
N GLY A 97 7.64 7.46 4.03
CA GLY A 97 9.07 7.32 4.30
C GLY A 97 9.82 6.52 3.24
N GLU A 98 11.07 6.91 2.99
CA GLU A 98 12.01 6.22 2.11
C GLU A 98 12.57 4.96 2.79
N SER A 99 13.42 4.18 2.09
CA SER A 99 13.89 2.87 2.55
C SER A 99 14.59 2.86 3.93
N GLY A 100 15.22 3.97 4.33
CA GLY A 100 15.89 4.12 5.64
C GLY A 100 15.04 4.80 6.72
N SER A 101 13.75 5.05 6.49
CA SER A 101 12.86 5.67 7.47
C SER A 101 12.50 4.72 8.62
N ALA A 102 11.99 5.25 9.73
CA ALA A 102 11.60 4.46 10.90
C ALA A 102 10.21 3.80 10.74
N ASP A 103 10.04 2.60 11.30
CA ASP A 103 8.80 1.83 11.24
C ASP A 103 7.69 2.38 12.15
N THR A 104 8.03 2.95 13.31
CA THR A 104 7.09 3.39 14.35
C THR A 104 6.69 4.86 14.20
N VAL A 105 6.22 5.23 13.00
CA VAL A 105 5.76 6.58 12.68
C VAL A 105 4.26 6.63 12.41
N ARG A 106 3.63 7.80 12.56
CA ARG A 106 2.23 7.99 12.17
C ARG A 106 2.11 7.98 10.65
N ASP A 107 1.48 6.93 10.13
CA ASP A 107 1.30 6.72 8.69
C ASP A 107 0.24 5.62 8.51
N PRO A 108 -0.50 5.51 7.39
CA PRO A 108 -1.14 4.25 7.06
C PRO A 108 -0.10 3.13 6.97
N ARG A 109 -0.55 1.88 7.04
CA ARG A 109 0.32 0.72 6.78
C ARG A 109 -0.17 -0.03 5.56
N GLY A 110 0.76 -0.33 4.66
CA GLY A 110 0.52 -1.27 3.57
C GLY A 110 0.31 -2.67 4.12
N PHE A 111 -0.63 -3.40 3.52
CA PHE A 111 -0.90 -4.81 3.80
C PHE A 111 -1.21 -5.50 2.47
N ALA A 112 -0.17 -5.73 1.69
CA ALA A 112 -0.28 -6.34 0.37
C ALA A 112 -0.18 -7.87 0.46
N MET A 113 -1.13 -8.57 -0.14
CA MET A 113 -1.23 -10.04 -0.10
C MET A 113 -1.19 -10.59 -1.52
N LYS A 114 -0.25 -11.50 -1.80
CA LYS A 114 -0.17 -12.29 -3.04
C LYS A 114 -0.58 -13.71 -2.74
N PHE A 115 -1.55 -14.24 -3.48
CA PHE A 115 -2.01 -15.62 -3.40
C PHE A 115 -1.57 -16.35 -4.67
N TYR A 116 -0.78 -17.41 -4.53
CA TYR A 116 -0.32 -18.21 -5.67
C TYR A 116 -1.38 -19.26 -6.01
N THR A 117 -2.39 -18.88 -6.79
CA THR A 117 -3.52 -19.75 -7.14
C THR A 117 -3.22 -20.59 -8.39
N GLU A 118 -4.03 -21.62 -8.65
CA GLU A 118 -3.91 -22.45 -9.85
C GLU A 118 -4.31 -21.70 -11.15
N GLU A 119 -4.99 -20.56 -11.03
CA GLU A 119 -5.44 -19.72 -12.15
C GLU A 119 -4.68 -18.39 -12.22
N GLY A 120 -3.42 -18.42 -11.75
CA GLY A 120 -2.53 -17.27 -11.70
C GLY A 120 -2.45 -16.63 -10.32
N ASN A 121 -1.60 -15.62 -10.18
CA ASN A 121 -1.51 -14.88 -8.93
C ASN A 121 -2.75 -14.01 -8.74
N TRP A 122 -3.26 -13.95 -7.51
CA TRP A 122 -4.18 -12.91 -7.06
C TRP A 122 -3.44 -11.95 -6.13
N ASP A 123 -3.46 -10.66 -6.42
CA ASP A 123 -2.86 -9.65 -5.56
C ASP A 123 -3.94 -8.74 -4.94
N LEU A 124 -4.19 -8.94 -3.64
CA LEU A 124 -5.02 -8.04 -2.84
C LEU A 124 -4.13 -7.01 -2.15
N VAL A 125 -3.94 -5.88 -2.82
CA VAL A 125 -3.00 -4.84 -2.39
C VAL A 125 -3.68 -3.86 -1.43
N GLY A 126 -3.85 -4.32 -0.20
CA GLY A 126 -4.58 -3.63 0.85
C GLY A 126 -3.76 -2.65 1.70
N ASN A 127 -4.46 -2.03 2.65
CA ASN A 127 -3.91 -1.18 3.71
C ASN A 127 -4.47 -1.60 5.07
N ASN A 128 -3.96 -1.04 6.16
CA ASN A 128 -4.50 -1.22 7.51
C ASN A 128 -5.76 -0.38 7.82
N THR A 129 -6.31 0.27 6.80
CA THR A 129 -7.51 1.11 6.87
C THR A 129 -8.52 0.69 5.78
N PRO A 130 -9.83 0.70 6.08
CA PRO A 130 -10.86 0.38 5.10
C PRO A 130 -11.11 1.51 4.07
N ILE A 131 -10.46 2.67 4.22
CA ILE A 131 -10.70 3.87 3.42
C ILE A 131 -9.39 4.54 2.99
N PHE A 132 -9.48 5.55 2.13
CA PHE A 132 -8.32 6.34 1.68
C PHE A 132 -8.58 7.85 1.71
N PHE A 133 -7.55 8.66 1.46
CA PHE A 133 -7.60 10.13 1.55
C PHE A 133 -8.30 10.81 0.37
N VAL A 134 -8.26 10.20 -0.81
CA VAL A 134 -8.82 10.76 -2.05
C VAL A 134 -9.63 9.68 -2.76
N ARG A 135 -10.65 10.10 -3.52
CA ARG A 135 -11.55 9.21 -4.27
C ARG A 135 -11.38 9.28 -5.79
N ASP A 136 -10.36 9.99 -6.26
CA ASP A 136 -10.02 10.08 -7.69
C ASP A 136 -8.50 9.94 -7.87
N ALA A 137 -8.09 8.98 -8.71
CA ALA A 137 -6.69 8.64 -8.91
C ALA A 137 -5.86 9.80 -9.47
N MET A 138 -6.49 10.77 -10.13
CA MET A 138 -5.81 11.96 -10.64
C MET A 138 -5.12 12.77 -9.53
N LEU A 139 -5.67 12.73 -8.31
CA LEU A 139 -5.12 13.45 -7.16
C LEU A 139 -4.00 12.67 -6.45
N PHE A 140 -3.79 11.40 -6.79
CA PHE A 140 -2.84 10.54 -6.06
C PHE A 140 -1.39 11.06 -6.14
N PRO A 141 -0.84 11.45 -7.30
CA PRO A 141 0.52 12.01 -7.34
C PRO A 141 0.67 13.29 -6.50
N SER A 142 -0.30 14.21 -6.58
CA SER A 142 -0.30 15.44 -5.78
C SER A 142 -0.40 15.16 -4.27
N PHE A 143 -1.25 14.20 -3.88
CA PHE A 143 -1.33 13.74 -2.50
C PHE A 143 0.01 13.17 -2.04
N ILE A 144 0.64 12.28 -2.81
CA ILE A 144 1.94 11.70 -2.43
C ILE A 144 3.04 12.75 -2.36
N HIS A 145 3.07 13.73 -3.27
CA HIS A 145 4.00 14.86 -3.19
C HIS A 145 3.80 15.65 -1.89
N SER A 146 2.55 15.92 -1.49
CA SER A 146 2.26 16.68 -0.27
C SER A 146 2.70 15.96 1.01
N GLN A 147 2.72 14.62 1.02
CA GLN A 147 3.15 13.81 2.16
C GLN A 147 4.67 13.56 2.21
N LYS A 148 5.39 13.87 1.13
CA LYS A 148 6.83 13.61 1.02
C LYS A 148 7.61 14.91 1.24
N ARG A 149 8.71 15.07 0.52
CA ARG A 149 9.70 16.10 0.75
C ARG A 149 9.39 17.30 -0.12
N ASN A 150 9.53 18.50 0.46
CA ASN A 150 9.48 19.74 -0.28
C ASN A 150 10.55 19.73 -1.39
N PRO A 151 10.22 20.17 -2.62
CA PRO A 151 11.12 20.07 -3.78
C PRO A 151 12.37 20.95 -3.68
N GLN A 152 12.35 22.01 -2.86
CA GLN A 152 13.50 22.90 -2.66
C GLN A 152 14.32 22.50 -1.44
N THR A 153 13.68 22.22 -0.30
CA THR A 153 14.39 22.00 0.97
C THR A 153 14.71 20.54 1.22
N HIS A 154 14.04 19.62 0.54
CA HIS A 154 14.11 18.18 0.76
C HIS A 154 13.67 17.73 2.18
N LEU A 155 13.00 18.61 2.93
CA LEU A 155 12.44 18.36 4.26
C LEU A 155 10.95 18.01 4.18
N LYS A 156 10.39 17.42 5.25
CA LYS A 156 8.94 17.31 5.42
C LYS A 156 8.37 18.71 5.69
N ASP A 157 7.18 18.98 5.15
CA ASP A 157 6.61 20.33 5.11
C ASP A 157 5.13 20.32 5.55
N PRO A 158 4.83 20.79 6.76
CA PRO A 158 3.46 20.88 7.27
C PRO A 158 2.54 21.76 6.43
N ASP A 159 3.05 22.78 5.74
CA ASP A 159 2.23 23.61 4.84
C ASP A 159 1.76 22.78 3.65
N MET A 160 2.65 22.00 3.03
CA MET A 160 2.28 21.11 1.91
C MET A 160 1.22 20.09 2.33
N VAL A 161 1.44 19.42 3.46
CA VAL A 161 0.53 18.40 3.99
C VAL A 161 -0.87 18.96 4.21
N TRP A 162 -0.95 20.05 4.99
CA TRP A 162 -2.24 20.58 5.44
C TRP A 162 -2.90 21.50 4.43
N ASP A 163 -2.18 22.16 3.51
CA ASP A 163 -2.83 22.88 2.42
C ASP A 163 -3.59 21.90 1.53
N PHE A 164 -2.97 20.77 1.15
CA PHE A 164 -3.65 19.74 0.37
C PHE A 164 -4.88 19.17 1.11
N TRP A 165 -4.72 18.70 2.35
CA TRP A 165 -5.85 18.13 3.11
C TRP A 165 -6.95 19.16 3.40
N SER A 166 -6.61 20.41 3.68
CA SER A 166 -7.61 21.46 3.95
C SER A 166 -8.36 21.90 2.69
N LEU A 167 -7.76 21.77 1.50
CA LEU A 167 -8.43 22.01 0.21
C LEU A 167 -9.25 20.81 -0.27
N ARG A 168 -8.95 19.60 0.22
CA ARG A 168 -9.58 18.34 -0.18
C ARG A 168 -10.31 17.68 1.01
N PRO A 169 -11.49 18.19 1.39
CA PRO A 169 -12.23 17.70 2.55
C PRO A 169 -12.69 16.24 2.45
N GLU A 170 -12.66 15.63 1.27
CA GLU A 170 -12.85 14.18 1.13
C GLU A 170 -11.84 13.35 1.94
N SER A 171 -10.71 13.94 2.34
CA SER A 171 -9.67 13.32 3.14
C SER A 171 -10.02 13.19 4.63
N LEU A 172 -11.02 13.92 5.14
CA LEU A 172 -11.31 14.04 6.57
C LEU A 172 -11.50 12.69 7.27
N HIS A 173 -12.10 11.72 6.59
CA HIS A 173 -12.34 10.39 7.17
C HIS A 173 -11.02 9.65 7.45
N GLN A 174 -10.15 9.59 6.45
CA GLN A 174 -8.86 8.91 6.59
C GLN A 174 -7.88 9.73 7.43
N VAL A 175 -7.93 11.06 7.41
CA VAL A 175 -7.16 11.92 8.34
C VAL A 175 -7.58 11.63 9.78
N SER A 176 -8.88 11.52 10.07
CA SER A 176 -9.37 11.18 11.41
C SER A 176 -8.92 9.78 11.85
N PHE A 177 -8.92 8.80 10.94
CA PHE A 177 -8.38 7.47 11.24
C PHE A 177 -6.86 7.52 11.50
N LEU A 178 -6.11 8.23 10.66
CA LEU A 178 -4.64 8.36 10.75
C LEU A 178 -4.19 9.02 12.04
N PHE A 179 -4.90 10.05 12.51
CA PHE A 179 -4.55 10.76 13.73
C PHE A 179 -5.18 10.15 15.00
N SER A 180 -6.01 9.10 14.86
CA SER A 180 -6.40 8.26 15.99
C SER A 180 -5.22 7.43 16.51
N ASP A 181 -5.45 6.67 17.59
CA ASP A 181 -4.44 5.74 18.13
C ASP A 181 -3.99 4.70 17.09
N ARG A 182 -4.86 4.32 16.14
CA ARG A 182 -4.54 3.35 15.08
C ARG A 182 -3.57 3.87 14.03
N GLY A 183 -3.15 5.13 14.12
CA GLY A 183 -2.12 5.71 13.25
C GLY A 183 -0.71 5.15 13.47
N ILE A 184 -0.46 4.51 14.61
CA ILE A 184 0.84 3.89 14.94
C ILE A 184 0.59 2.50 15.55
N PRO A 185 0.35 1.47 14.72
CA PRO A 185 0.23 0.10 15.22
C PRO A 185 1.50 -0.37 15.94
N ASP A 186 1.33 -1.20 16.97
CA ASP A 186 2.44 -1.88 17.64
C ASP A 186 2.90 -3.07 16.79
N GLY A 187 3.81 -2.80 15.85
CA GLY A 187 4.26 -3.78 14.87
C GLY A 187 3.17 -4.15 13.85
N PHE A 188 3.52 -5.01 12.89
CA PHE A 188 2.62 -5.36 11.79
C PHE A 188 1.57 -6.41 12.19
N ARG A 189 1.80 -7.16 13.26
CA ARG A 189 0.93 -8.26 13.71
C ARG A 189 -0.35 -7.76 14.38
N HIS A 190 -0.32 -6.57 14.97
CA HIS A 190 -1.41 -6.01 15.76
C HIS A 190 -2.30 -5.00 15.00
N MET A 191 -2.34 -5.11 13.66
CA MET A 191 -3.23 -4.31 12.81
C MET A 191 -4.11 -5.20 11.93
N ASN A 192 -5.27 -4.68 11.54
CA ASN A 192 -6.09 -5.29 10.51
C ASN A 192 -5.52 -4.98 9.12
N GLY A 193 -5.96 -5.72 8.11
CA GLY A 193 -5.82 -5.41 6.68
C GLY A 193 -7.18 -5.29 6.01
N TYR A 194 -7.24 -4.51 4.94
CA TYR A 194 -8.46 -4.27 4.16
C TYR A 194 -8.10 -4.14 2.69
N GLY A 195 -8.98 -4.63 1.82
CA GLY A 195 -8.89 -4.31 0.39
C GLY A 195 -9.18 -2.83 0.10
N SER A 196 -9.83 -2.15 1.06
CA SER A 196 -10.32 -0.76 1.03
C SER A 196 -11.37 -0.51 -0.07
N HIS A 197 -11.01 -0.75 -1.32
CA HIS A 197 -11.89 -0.64 -2.48
C HIS A 197 -13.05 -1.62 -2.43
N THR A 198 -14.12 -1.25 -3.13
CA THR A 198 -15.14 -2.19 -3.55
C THR A 198 -14.59 -3.03 -4.71
N PHE A 199 -14.81 -4.34 -4.67
CA PHE A 199 -14.49 -5.28 -5.75
C PHE A 199 -15.77 -5.96 -6.21
N LYS A 200 -15.71 -6.72 -7.30
CA LYS A 200 -16.82 -7.52 -7.82
C LYS A 200 -16.46 -9.00 -7.72
N LEU A 201 -17.39 -9.81 -7.22
CA LEU A 201 -17.28 -11.27 -7.20
C LEU A 201 -18.26 -11.85 -8.22
N VAL A 202 -17.83 -12.85 -8.99
CA VAL A 202 -18.66 -13.52 -10.00
C VAL A 202 -18.68 -15.00 -9.70
N ASN A 203 -19.87 -15.60 -9.59
CA ASN A 203 -20.03 -17.03 -9.32
C ASN A 203 -20.08 -17.88 -10.59
N ALA A 204 -20.22 -19.21 -10.44
CA ALA A 204 -20.25 -20.16 -11.55
C ALA A 204 -21.47 -19.99 -12.49
N ASN A 205 -22.52 -19.31 -12.03
CA ASN A 205 -23.73 -19.01 -12.81
C ASN A 205 -23.70 -17.62 -13.45
N ASP A 206 -22.52 -17.01 -13.55
CA ASP A 206 -22.30 -15.65 -14.08
C ASP A 206 -23.12 -14.55 -13.36
N ARG A 207 -23.48 -14.79 -12.08
CA ARG A 207 -24.10 -13.78 -11.22
C ARG A 207 -23.00 -13.04 -10.48
N ALA A 208 -23.13 -11.71 -10.44
CA ALA A 208 -22.17 -10.83 -9.80
C ALA A 208 -22.74 -10.13 -8.56
N VAL A 209 -21.88 -9.91 -7.57
CA VAL A 209 -22.13 -9.06 -6.40
C VAL A 209 -20.92 -8.17 -6.18
N TYR A 210 -21.11 -7.04 -5.51
CA TYR A 210 -19.99 -6.26 -5.00
C TYR A 210 -19.53 -6.79 -3.64
N CYS A 211 -18.26 -6.58 -3.31
CA CYS A 211 -17.71 -6.96 -2.02
C CYS A 211 -16.65 -6.00 -1.48
N LYS A 212 -16.39 -6.09 -0.18
CA LYS A 212 -15.23 -5.51 0.52
C LYS A 212 -14.46 -6.64 1.22
N PHE A 213 -13.14 -6.66 1.11
CA PHE A 213 -12.28 -7.64 1.81
C PHE A 213 -11.76 -7.08 3.14
N HIS A 214 -11.78 -7.92 4.19
CA HIS A 214 -11.30 -7.60 5.53
C HIS A 214 -10.42 -8.73 6.08
N ALA A 215 -9.23 -8.42 6.56
CA ALA A 215 -8.35 -9.31 7.30
C ALA A 215 -8.22 -8.80 8.74
N LYS A 216 -8.85 -9.46 9.72
CA LYS A 216 -8.83 -9.03 11.12
C LYS A 216 -7.72 -9.76 11.87
N THR A 217 -6.86 -9.02 12.58
CA THR A 217 -5.76 -9.64 13.34
C THR A 217 -6.31 -10.56 14.43
N ASP A 218 -5.78 -11.77 14.51
CA ASP A 218 -6.12 -12.71 15.58
C ASP A 218 -5.30 -12.45 16.87
N GLN A 219 -4.31 -11.55 16.82
CA GLN A 219 -3.46 -11.15 17.94
C GLN A 219 -4.07 -9.97 18.74
N GLY A 220 -5.15 -9.39 18.23
CA GLY A 220 -5.79 -8.21 18.78
C GLY A 220 -5.13 -6.90 18.33
N ILE A 221 -5.94 -5.85 18.23
CA ILE A 221 -5.46 -4.50 17.89
C ILE A 221 -4.64 -3.95 19.05
N LYS A 222 -3.43 -3.48 18.75
CA LYS A 222 -2.53 -2.81 19.70
C LYS A 222 -1.80 -1.67 18.99
N ASN A 223 -1.68 -0.55 19.67
CA ASN A 223 -1.07 0.67 19.14
C ASN A 223 0.00 1.18 20.10
N LEU A 224 0.95 1.95 19.57
CA LEU A 224 1.99 2.62 20.35
C LEU A 224 1.52 4.03 20.76
N PRO A 225 1.68 4.41 22.04
CA PRO A 225 1.63 5.82 22.43
C PRO A 225 2.65 6.64 21.63
N VAL A 226 2.37 7.93 21.41
CA VAL A 226 3.19 8.80 20.56
C VAL A 226 4.64 8.91 21.07
N GLU A 227 4.82 9.00 22.39
CA GLU A 227 6.12 9.13 23.03
C GLU A 227 6.95 7.84 22.89
N GLU A 228 6.31 6.68 23.01
CA GLU A 228 6.97 5.38 22.84
C GLU A 228 7.33 5.14 21.37
N ALA A 229 6.44 5.51 20.45
CA ALA A 229 6.71 5.46 19.02
C ALA A 229 7.93 6.32 18.63
N ALA A 230 8.03 7.53 19.20
CA ALA A 230 9.18 8.42 19.00
C ALA A 230 10.48 7.83 19.57
N ARG A 231 10.42 7.23 20.76
CA ARG A 231 11.57 6.52 21.36
C ARG A 231 12.04 5.39 20.44
N LEU A 232 11.13 4.51 20.03
CA LEU A 232 11.42 3.38 19.14
C LEU A 232 11.95 3.83 17.78
N ALA A 233 11.43 4.93 17.22
CA ALA A 233 11.91 5.45 15.95
C ALA A 233 13.40 5.82 15.98
N SER A 234 13.92 6.19 17.15
CA SER A 234 15.35 6.49 17.36
C SER A 234 16.17 5.27 17.79
N THR A 235 15.62 4.36 18.60
CA THR A 235 16.37 3.23 19.17
C THR A 235 16.33 1.97 18.33
N ASP A 236 15.26 1.79 17.54
CA ASP A 236 15.05 0.65 16.65
C ASP A 236 14.18 1.07 15.45
N PRO A 237 14.74 1.77 14.45
CA PRO A 237 13.99 2.21 13.28
C PRO A 237 13.42 1.03 12.46
N ASP A 238 13.85 -0.20 12.72
CA ASP A 238 13.41 -1.44 12.08
C ASP A 238 12.51 -2.30 13.00
N TYR A 239 11.85 -1.67 13.98
CA TYR A 239 11.00 -2.33 14.97
C TYR A 239 9.99 -3.31 14.36
N GLY A 240 9.27 -2.90 13.30
CA GLY A 240 8.25 -3.72 12.66
C GLY A 240 8.85 -4.93 11.93
N ILE A 241 10.00 -4.73 11.28
CA ILE A 241 10.79 -5.83 10.67
C ILE A 241 11.22 -6.83 11.75
N ARG A 242 11.81 -6.33 12.85
CA ARG A 242 12.33 -7.15 13.95
C ARG A 242 11.23 -7.93 14.66
N ASP A 243 10.11 -7.29 14.98
CA ASP A 243 8.95 -7.93 15.61
C ASP A 243 8.43 -9.10 14.78
N LEU A 244 8.14 -8.86 13.49
CA LEU A 244 7.61 -9.88 12.59
C LEU A 244 8.58 -11.05 12.42
N TYR A 245 9.85 -10.74 12.16
CA TYR A 245 10.88 -11.77 11.96
C TYR A 245 11.02 -12.66 13.19
N ASN A 246 11.13 -12.06 14.37
CA ASN A 246 11.31 -12.78 15.63
C ASN A 246 10.10 -13.61 16.02
N ALA A 247 8.88 -13.12 15.79
CA ALA A 247 7.65 -13.86 16.06
C ALA A 247 7.63 -15.17 15.23
N ILE A 248 7.88 -15.06 13.92
CA ILE A 248 7.92 -16.23 13.02
C ILE A 248 9.07 -17.17 13.37
N ALA A 249 10.28 -16.64 13.64
CA ALA A 249 11.44 -17.46 14.00
C ALA A 249 11.24 -18.26 15.30
N LYS A 250 10.40 -17.75 16.22
CA LYS A 250 10.04 -18.42 17.48
C LYS A 250 8.84 -19.36 17.37
N GLY A 251 8.20 -19.45 16.21
CA GLY A 251 6.97 -20.23 16.03
C GLY A 251 5.68 -19.53 16.50
N ASP A 252 5.75 -18.26 16.89
CA ASP A 252 4.58 -17.41 17.19
C ASP A 252 4.02 -16.82 15.89
N TYR A 253 3.44 -17.69 15.07
CA TYR A 253 2.98 -17.35 13.72
C TYR A 253 1.78 -16.40 13.76
N PRO A 254 1.91 -15.15 13.28
CA PRO A 254 0.77 -14.26 13.22
C PRO A 254 -0.22 -14.73 12.15
N SER A 255 -1.49 -14.50 12.45
CA SER A 255 -2.62 -14.88 11.62
C SER A 255 -3.73 -13.84 11.63
N TRP A 256 -4.50 -13.83 10.54
CA TRP A 256 -5.66 -12.98 10.36
C TRP A 256 -6.85 -13.78 9.87
N SER A 257 -7.99 -13.60 10.51
CA SER A 257 -9.27 -14.08 10.02
C SER A 257 -9.74 -13.23 8.84
N PHE A 258 -10.05 -13.88 7.71
CA PHE A 258 -10.42 -13.24 6.45
C PHE A 258 -11.94 -13.25 6.24
N TYR A 259 -12.50 -12.10 5.89
CA TYR A 259 -13.93 -11.86 5.73
C TYR A 259 -14.23 -11.08 4.46
N ILE A 260 -15.47 -11.18 4.01
CA ILE A 260 -16.06 -10.27 3.02
C ILE A 260 -17.32 -9.60 3.57
N GLN A 261 -17.58 -8.37 3.13
CA GLN A 261 -18.96 -7.86 3.05
C GLN A 261 -19.46 -8.10 1.62
N VAL A 262 -20.77 -8.30 1.45
CA VAL A 262 -21.39 -8.51 0.13
C VAL A 262 -22.53 -7.51 -0.02
N MET A 263 -22.60 -6.87 -1.18
CA MET A 263 -23.66 -5.94 -1.58
C MET A 263 -24.15 -6.33 -2.97
N THR A 264 -25.45 -6.48 -3.16
CA THR A 264 -26.02 -6.74 -4.49
C THR A 264 -25.99 -5.48 -5.35
N PHE A 265 -26.25 -5.62 -6.65
CA PHE A 265 -26.32 -4.48 -7.55
C PHE A 265 -27.51 -3.58 -7.21
N GLU A 266 -28.65 -4.17 -6.82
CA GLU A 266 -29.84 -3.43 -6.41
C GLU A 266 -29.64 -2.66 -5.10
N GLU A 267 -28.82 -3.20 -4.19
CA GLU A 267 -28.42 -2.51 -2.96
C GLU A 267 -27.46 -1.36 -3.25
N ALA A 268 -26.53 -1.54 -4.19
CA ALA A 268 -25.59 -0.50 -4.62
C ALA A 268 -26.31 0.74 -5.18
N GLU A 269 -27.38 0.56 -5.96
CA GLU A 269 -28.21 1.66 -6.49
C GLU A 269 -28.97 2.44 -5.40
N LYS A 270 -29.17 1.83 -4.22
CA LYS A 270 -29.91 2.43 -3.10
C LYS A 270 -29.01 2.87 -1.95
N PHE A 271 -27.71 2.62 -2.04
CA PHE A 271 -26.77 2.96 -0.98
C PHE A 271 -26.74 4.48 -0.78
N PRO A 272 -26.81 5.00 0.45
CA PRO A 272 -26.92 6.45 0.71
C PRO A 272 -25.70 7.27 0.26
N PHE A 273 -24.59 6.60 -0.06
CA PHE A 273 -23.39 7.19 -0.64
C PHE A 273 -23.06 6.48 -1.95
N ASN A 274 -22.07 6.98 -2.70
CA ASN A 274 -21.48 6.20 -3.77
C ASN A 274 -20.82 4.92 -3.18
N PRO A 275 -21.29 3.70 -3.49
CA PRO A 275 -20.74 2.46 -2.93
C PRO A 275 -19.31 2.15 -3.40
N PHE A 276 -18.81 2.91 -4.40
CA PHE A 276 -17.47 2.81 -4.98
C PHE A 276 -16.55 3.96 -4.54
N ASP A 277 -17.01 4.84 -3.65
CA ASP A 277 -16.18 5.88 -3.06
C ASP A 277 -15.29 5.28 -1.95
N VAL A 278 -13.98 5.22 -2.19
CA VAL A 278 -12.99 4.68 -1.24
C VAL A 278 -12.84 5.51 0.04
N THR A 279 -13.46 6.69 0.14
CA THR A 279 -13.52 7.46 1.40
C THR A 279 -14.68 7.01 2.29
N LYS A 280 -15.49 6.05 1.84
CA LYS A 280 -16.65 5.51 2.55
C LYS A 280 -16.47 4.05 2.94
N VAL A 281 -17.04 3.69 4.09
CA VAL A 281 -17.23 2.31 4.53
C VAL A 281 -18.67 1.86 4.27
N TRP A 282 -18.87 0.55 4.16
CA TRP A 282 -20.19 -0.06 4.26
C TRP A 282 -20.46 -0.38 5.74
N PRO A 283 -21.49 0.21 6.37
CA PRO A 283 -21.76 -0.04 7.78
C PRO A 283 -21.97 -1.53 8.06
N HIS A 284 -21.31 -2.06 9.10
CA HIS A 284 -21.41 -3.49 9.42
C HIS A 284 -22.82 -3.93 9.85
N GLY A 285 -23.66 -3.00 10.32
CA GLY A 285 -25.06 -3.28 10.65
C GLY A 285 -25.91 -3.59 9.42
N ASP A 286 -25.60 -2.96 8.29
CA ASP A 286 -26.30 -3.16 7.01
C ASP A 286 -25.67 -4.31 6.21
N TYR A 287 -24.33 -4.40 6.24
CA TYR A 287 -23.56 -5.38 5.50
C TYR A 287 -22.64 -6.14 6.47
N PRO A 288 -23.11 -7.22 7.12
CA PRO A 288 -22.33 -7.96 8.10
C PRO A 288 -21.10 -8.65 7.48
N LEU A 289 -20.08 -8.88 8.29
CA LEU A 289 -18.89 -9.63 7.88
C LEU A 289 -19.23 -11.11 7.72
N ILE A 290 -18.97 -11.65 6.54
CA ILE A 290 -19.10 -13.07 6.21
C ILE A 290 -17.70 -13.69 6.29
N PRO A 291 -17.48 -14.69 7.17
CA PRO A 291 -16.17 -15.35 7.27
C PRO A 291 -15.87 -16.13 5.99
N VAL A 292 -14.58 -16.21 5.64
CA VAL A 292 -14.09 -16.88 4.43
C VAL A 292 -12.97 -17.85 4.76
N GLY A 293 -11.94 -17.39 5.46
CA GLY A 293 -10.69 -18.14 5.61
C GLY A 293 -9.75 -17.55 6.64
N LYS A 294 -8.53 -18.07 6.69
CA LYS A 294 -7.48 -17.64 7.61
C LYS A 294 -6.17 -17.45 6.86
N LEU A 295 -5.51 -16.31 7.08
CA LEU A 295 -4.16 -16.03 6.62
C LEU A 295 -3.19 -16.36 7.75
N VAL A 296 -2.12 -17.10 7.48
CA VAL A 296 -1.08 -17.45 8.46
C VAL A 296 0.29 -17.17 7.85
N LEU A 297 1.16 -16.46 8.59
CA LEU A 297 2.55 -16.23 8.20
C LEU A 297 3.46 -17.09 9.07
N ASN A 298 4.14 -18.05 8.43
CA ASN A 298 4.94 -19.06 9.14
C ASN A 298 6.35 -19.23 8.58
N ARG A 299 6.77 -18.41 7.63
CA ARG A 299 8.11 -18.47 7.05
C ARG A 299 8.68 -17.07 6.80
N ASN A 300 9.83 -16.80 7.38
CA ASN A 300 10.62 -15.61 7.07
C ASN A 300 11.23 -15.71 5.66
N PRO A 301 11.50 -14.57 5.00
CA PRO A 301 12.33 -14.56 3.80
C PRO A 301 13.73 -15.08 4.13
N VAL A 302 14.34 -15.81 3.20
CA VAL A 302 15.75 -16.24 3.34
C VAL A 302 16.66 -15.09 2.92
N ASN A 303 16.34 -14.42 1.82
CA ASN A 303 17.01 -13.20 1.38
C ASN A 303 16.01 -12.05 1.21
N TYR A 304 16.14 -11.00 2.03
CA TYR A 304 15.22 -9.85 2.01
C TYR A 304 15.17 -9.16 0.63
N PHE A 305 16.32 -8.96 -0.02
CA PHE A 305 16.35 -8.25 -1.31
C PHE A 305 15.60 -9.03 -2.40
N ALA A 306 15.88 -10.33 -2.53
CA ALA A 306 15.26 -11.21 -3.52
C ALA A 306 13.75 -11.43 -3.29
N GLU A 307 13.34 -11.54 -2.02
CA GLU A 307 12.00 -12.01 -1.65
C GLU A 307 11.07 -10.89 -1.17
N VAL A 308 11.60 -9.74 -0.74
CA VAL A 308 10.81 -8.63 -0.18
C VAL A 308 11.06 -7.33 -0.94
N GLU A 309 12.30 -6.97 -1.26
CA GLU A 309 12.53 -5.74 -2.01
C GLU A 309 12.02 -5.87 -3.45
N GLN A 310 12.27 -7.03 -4.07
CA GLN A 310 11.85 -7.32 -5.44
C GLN A 310 10.41 -7.85 -5.60
N ILE A 311 9.66 -8.07 -4.51
CA ILE A 311 8.26 -8.48 -4.64
C ILE A 311 7.42 -7.36 -5.30
N ALA A 312 6.48 -7.74 -6.16
CA ALA A 312 5.59 -6.86 -6.89
C ALA A 312 4.15 -7.35 -6.73
N PHE A 313 3.24 -6.46 -6.35
CA PHE A 313 1.83 -6.77 -6.21
C PHE A 313 1.02 -5.87 -7.13
N ASP A 314 0.26 -6.43 -8.07
CA ASP A 314 -0.51 -5.64 -9.02
C ASP A 314 -2.00 -5.82 -8.77
N PRO A 315 -2.77 -4.77 -8.43
CA PRO A 315 -4.21 -4.89 -8.28
C PRO A 315 -4.93 -5.44 -9.52
N SER A 316 -4.32 -5.38 -10.70
CA SER A 316 -4.83 -6.00 -11.93
C SER A 316 -4.71 -7.53 -11.95
N ASN A 317 -3.89 -8.14 -11.09
CA ASN A 317 -3.77 -9.59 -10.97
C ASN A 317 -4.98 -10.12 -10.21
N MET A 318 -6.08 -10.38 -10.93
CA MET A 318 -7.30 -10.97 -10.40
C MET A 318 -7.66 -12.23 -11.19
N PRO A 319 -7.74 -13.42 -10.55
CA PRO A 319 -8.15 -14.64 -11.22
C PRO A 319 -9.67 -14.64 -11.51
N PRO A 320 -10.16 -15.55 -12.39
CA PRO A 320 -11.57 -15.66 -12.70
C PRO A 320 -12.45 -15.72 -11.45
N GLY A 321 -13.50 -14.90 -11.42
CA GLY A 321 -14.42 -14.79 -10.28
C GLY A 321 -14.14 -13.61 -9.34
N ILE A 322 -12.99 -12.94 -9.47
CA ILE A 322 -12.68 -11.68 -8.80
C ILE A 322 -12.42 -10.62 -9.88
N GLU A 323 -13.11 -9.49 -9.81
CA GLU A 323 -13.05 -8.42 -10.81
C GLU A 323 -13.02 -7.05 -10.12
N PRO A 324 -12.52 -5.99 -10.79
CA PRO A 324 -12.59 -4.64 -10.25
C PRO A 324 -14.03 -4.10 -10.26
N SER A 325 -14.31 -3.14 -9.36
CA SER A 325 -15.51 -2.29 -9.41
C SER A 325 -15.21 -0.96 -10.13
N PRO A 326 -16.20 -0.09 -10.37
CA PRO A 326 -15.97 1.22 -10.99
C PRO A 326 -15.39 2.28 -10.03
N ASP A 327 -14.86 1.89 -8.86
CA ASP A 327 -14.11 2.78 -7.96
C ASP A 327 -12.95 3.45 -8.72
N LYS A 328 -13.02 4.79 -8.87
CA LYS A 328 -12.05 5.56 -9.67
C LYS A 328 -10.61 5.41 -9.19
N MET A 329 -10.41 5.22 -7.88
CA MET A 329 -9.08 4.96 -7.33
C MET A 329 -8.60 3.57 -7.71
N LEU A 330 -9.44 2.55 -7.57
CA LEU A 330 -9.09 1.19 -7.99
C LEU A 330 -8.73 1.16 -9.48
N GLN A 331 -9.54 1.80 -10.33
CA GLN A 331 -9.32 1.87 -11.78
C GLN A 331 -7.94 2.44 -12.14
N GLY A 332 -7.50 3.54 -11.50
CA GLY A 332 -6.15 4.07 -11.71
C GLY A 332 -5.04 3.12 -11.27
N ARG A 333 -5.27 2.34 -10.21
CA ARG A 333 -4.29 1.36 -9.70
C ARG A 333 -4.12 0.15 -10.61
N LEU A 334 -5.12 -0.22 -11.40
CA LEU A 334 -5.02 -1.31 -12.38
C LEU A 334 -3.92 -1.05 -13.41
N PHE A 335 -3.69 0.22 -13.76
CA PHE A 335 -2.60 0.64 -14.64
C PHE A 335 -1.28 0.87 -13.88
N SER A 336 -1.34 1.65 -12.80
CA SER A 336 -0.14 2.24 -12.19
C SER A 336 0.86 1.23 -11.63
N TYR A 337 0.41 0.08 -11.12
CA TYR A 337 1.28 -0.89 -10.47
C TYR A 337 2.14 -1.67 -11.48
N PRO A 338 1.56 -2.32 -12.52
CA PRO A 338 2.36 -2.95 -13.56
C PRO A 338 3.33 -1.97 -14.24
N ASP A 339 2.92 -0.70 -14.42
CA ASP A 339 3.76 0.34 -14.98
C ASP A 339 4.99 0.64 -14.11
N THR A 340 4.80 0.97 -12.83
CA THR A 340 5.92 1.25 -11.93
C THR A 340 6.82 0.03 -11.70
N HIS A 341 6.29 -1.19 -11.79
CA HIS A 341 7.09 -2.41 -11.69
C HIS A 341 8.01 -2.63 -12.89
N ARG A 342 7.53 -2.35 -14.11
CA ARG A 342 8.37 -2.40 -15.32
C ARG A 342 9.54 -1.41 -15.25
N HIS A 343 9.34 -0.25 -14.63
CA HIS A 343 10.41 0.71 -14.36
C HIS A 343 11.36 0.23 -13.25
N ARG A 344 10.81 -0.12 -12.08
CA ARG A 344 11.58 -0.39 -10.85
C ARG A 344 12.40 -1.68 -10.92
N LEU A 345 11.83 -2.73 -11.50
CA LEU A 345 12.39 -4.09 -11.52
C LEU A 345 12.80 -4.54 -12.92
N GLY A 346 12.25 -3.90 -13.95
CA GLY A 346 12.48 -4.23 -15.35
C GLY A 346 11.28 -4.91 -16.02
N PRO A 347 11.23 -4.91 -17.37
CA PRO A 347 10.13 -5.47 -18.15
C PRO A 347 9.72 -6.91 -17.79
N ASN A 348 10.69 -7.75 -17.42
CA ASN A 348 10.49 -9.17 -17.11
C ASN A 348 10.37 -9.46 -15.59
N TYR A 349 9.96 -8.49 -14.76
CA TYR A 349 9.90 -8.66 -13.30
C TYR A 349 9.03 -9.84 -12.81
N LEU A 350 8.07 -10.31 -13.62
CA LEU A 350 7.27 -11.51 -13.33
C LEU A 350 8.06 -12.81 -13.42
N GLN A 351 9.27 -12.80 -14.01
CA GLN A 351 10.20 -13.93 -14.01
C GLN A 351 11.01 -14.02 -12.70
N ILE A 352 11.02 -12.96 -11.87
CA ILE A 352 11.64 -13.01 -10.54
C ILE A 352 10.89 -14.04 -9.68
N PRO A 353 11.57 -14.98 -8.98
CA PRO A 353 10.93 -16.12 -8.33
C PRO A 353 9.74 -15.79 -7.43
N VAL A 354 9.83 -14.72 -6.63
CA VAL A 354 8.75 -14.31 -5.72
C VAL A 354 7.50 -13.77 -6.45
N ASN A 355 7.66 -13.28 -7.68
CA ASN A 355 6.59 -12.72 -8.50
C ASN A 355 6.01 -13.74 -9.48
N CYS A 356 6.76 -14.81 -9.77
CA CYS A 356 6.35 -15.86 -10.69
C CYS A 356 5.05 -16.54 -10.21
N PRO A 357 4.04 -16.70 -11.08
CA PRO A 357 2.83 -17.46 -10.76
C PRO A 357 3.11 -18.96 -10.84
N TYR A 358 4.02 -19.47 -10.02
CA TYR A 358 4.57 -20.83 -10.11
C TYR A 358 3.54 -21.96 -9.91
N ARG A 359 2.33 -21.63 -9.45
CA ARG A 359 1.19 -22.55 -9.30
C ARG A 359 0.32 -22.65 -10.57
N ALA A 360 0.56 -21.80 -11.56
CA ALA A 360 -0.15 -21.77 -12.83
C ALA A 360 0.84 -21.99 -13.99
N ARG A 361 0.32 -22.43 -15.13
CA ARG A 361 1.10 -22.52 -16.37
C ARG A 361 0.98 -21.20 -17.13
N VAL A 362 2.07 -20.45 -17.24
CA VAL A 362 2.13 -19.27 -18.11
C VAL A 362 2.39 -19.73 -19.54
N ALA A 363 1.45 -19.46 -20.44
CA ALA A 363 1.57 -19.77 -21.86
C ALA A 363 0.85 -18.66 -22.65
N ASN A 364 1.61 -17.87 -23.42
CA ASN A 364 1.09 -16.71 -24.14
C ASN A 364 2.01 -16.32 -25.31
N TYR A 365 1.79 -15.13 -25.85
CA TYR A 365 2.49 -14.61 -27.03
C TYR A 365 3.51 -13.50 -26.71
N GLN A 366 3.84 -13.28 -25.43
CA GLN A 366 4.89 -12.34 -25.02
C GLN A 366 6.27 -12.98 -25.18
N ARG A 367 7.27 -12.20 -25.62
CA ARG A 367 8.65 -12.66 -25.86
C ARG A 367 9.67 -11.58 -25.50
N ASP A 368 10.91 -12.03 -25.32
CA ASP A 368 12.14 -11.22 -25.27
C ASP A 368 12.21 -10.30 -24.04
N GLY A 369 12.66 -9.07 -24.21
CA GLY A 369 12.91 -8.12 -23.14
C GLY A 369 14.22 -8.36 -22.38
N PRO A 370 14.75 -7.32 -21.70
CA PRO A 370 15.98 -7.45 -20.92
C PRO A 370 15.81 -8.46 -19.78
N MET A 371 16.90 -9.14 -19.41
CA MET A 371 16.93 -10.17 -18.37
C MET A 371 15.87 -11.28 -18.57
N CYS A 372 15.64 -11.70 -19.81
CA CYS A 372 14.90 -12.93 -20.07
C CYS A 372 15.77 -14.12 -19.63
N VAL A 373 15.35 -14.79 -18.55
CA VAL A 373 16.13 -15.87 -17.89
C VAL A 373 15.45 -17.23 -17.96
N SER A 374 14.19 -17.26 -18.40
CA SER A 374 13.53 -18.50 -18.81
C SER A 374 13.97 -18.93 -20.21
N ASP A 375 13.44 -20.04 -20.70
CA ASP A 375 13.60 -20.47 -22.10
C ASP A 375 12.80 -19.60 -23.10
N ASN A 376 12.23 -18.46 -22.68
CA ASN A 376 11.41 -17.55 -23.49
C ASN A 376 10.21 -18.27 -24.16
N GLN A 377 9.65 -19.29 -23.49
CA GLN A 377 8.61 -20.19 -24.02
C GLN A 377 9.09 -21.12 -25.15
N GLY A 378 10.41 -21.35 -25.24
CA GLY A 378 11.03 -22.52 -25.84
C GLY A 378 11.18 -22.50 -27.36
N SER A 379 11.09 -23.71 -27.90
CA SER A 379 11.54 -24.23 -29.20
C SER A 379 10.71 -23.77 -30.42
N GLY A 380 10.53 -22.45 -30.56
CA GLY A 380 9.86 -21.87 -31.72
C GLY A 380 8.33 -21.94 -31.65
N ALA A 381 7.75 -21.95 -30.45
CA ALA A 381 6.30 -21.82 -30.28
C ALA A 381 5.80 -20.55 -31.00
N PRO A 382 4.72 -20.62 -31.80
CA PRO A 382 4.17 -19.46 -32.50
C PRO A 382 4.01 -18.27 -31.57
N ASN A 383 4.53 -17.11 -31.98
CA ASN A 383 4.52 -15.88 -31.19
C ASN A 383 3.44 -14.88 -31.66
N TYR A 384 2.48 -15.33 -32.47
CA TYR A 384 1.36 -14.54 -32.97
C TYR A 384 0.03 -15.26 -32.75
N TYR A 385 -1.05 -14.48 -32.59
CA TYR A 385 -2.42 -14.96 -32.40
C TYR A 385 -3.39 -14.17 -33.29
N PRO A 386 -4.35 -14.83 -33.97
CA PRO A 386 -4.54 -16.29 -34.04
C PRO A 386 -3.45 -16.97 -34.88
N ASN A 387 -3.25 -18.28 -34.69
CA ASN A 387 -2.35 -19.10 -35.50
C ASN A 387 -2.94 -20.49 -35.80
N SER A 388 -2.40 -21.19 -36.80
CA SER A 388 -2.85 -22.54 -37.20
C SER A 388 -1.88 -23.65 -36.74
N PHE A 389 -1.05 -23.36 -35.74
CA PHE A 389 0.05 -24.22 -35.30
C PHE A 389 -0.10 -24.67 -33.84
N SER A 390 -1.35 -24.65 -33.33
CA SER A 390 -1.70 -25.11 -31.98
C SER A 390 -0.96 -24.35 -30.86
N GLY A 391 -0.76 -23.04 -31.04
CA GLY A 391 -0.33 -22.16 -29.95
C GLY A 391 -1.39 -22.04 -28.83
N PRO A 392 -1.09 -21.30 -27.74
CA PRO A 392 -2.05 -21.05 -26.67
C PRO A 392 -3.36 -20.41 -27.16
N GLU A 393 -4.51 -20.94 -26.75
CA GLU A 393 -5.83 -20.45 -27.12
C GLU A 393 -6.50 -19.70 -25.95
N ASP A 394 -7.42 -18.79 -26.28
CA ASP A 394 -8.27 -18.16 -25.26
C ASP A 394 -9.31 -19.15 -24.69
N GLN A 395 -9.87 -18.80 -23.53
CA GLN A 395 -10.86 -19.61 -22.82
C GLN A 395 -12.17 -18.81 -22.68
N PRO A 396 -13.12 -18.92 -23.63
CA PRO A 396 -14.33 -18.08 -23.65
C PRO A 396 -15.21 -18.17 -22.40
N MET A 397 -15.18 -19.29 -21.67
CA MET A 397 -15.89 -19.48 -20.40
C MET A 397 -15.34 -18.63 -19.24
N LEU A 398 -14.13 -18.07 -19.40
CA LEU A 398 -13.47 -17.22 -18.41
C LEU A 398 -13.61 -15.72 -18.72
N LYS A 399 -14.39 -15.34 -19.74
CA LYS A 399 -14.68 -13.94 -20.05
C LYS A 399 -15.22 -13.21 -18.83
N GLU A 400 -14.83 -11.94 -18.72
CA GLU A 400 -15.27 -11.04 -17.67
C GLU A 400 -16.78 -10.81 -17.72
N ARG A 401 -17.37 -10.52 -16.56
CA ARG A 401 -18.79 -10.27 -16.50
C ARG A 401 -19.14 -8.97 -17.21
N HIS A 402 -19.96 -9.08 -18.26
CA HIS A 402 -20.54 -7.93 -18.96
C HIS A 402 -21.31 -7.00 -18.00
N MET A 403 -21.02 -5.69 -18.07
CA MET A 403 -21.70 -4.64 -17.31
C MET A 403 -22.41 -3.69 -18.26
N THR A 404 -23.69 -3.43 -18.03
CA THR A 404 -24.39 -2.35 -18.73
C THR A 404 -24.04 -1.02 -18.07
N VAL A 405 -23.69 -0.01 -18.87
CA VAL A 405 -23.31 1.33 -18.41
C VAL A 405 -24.21 2.38 -19.05
N SER A 406 -24.42 3.50 -18.35
CA SER A 406 -25.18 4.65 -18.84
C SER A 406 -24.53 5.95 -18.38
N GLY A 407 -24.51 6.98 -19.24
CA GLY A 407 -23.97 8.30 -18.94
C GLY A 407 -23.09 8.85 -20.07
N ASP A 408 -22.74 10.14 -19.98
CA ASP A 408 -21.82 10.77 -20.92
C ASP A 408 -20.36 10.47 -20.56
N VAL A 409 -19.47 10.44 -21.55
CA VAL A 409 -18.03 10.31 -21.30
C VAL A 409 -17.46 11.70 -20.98
N GLN A 410 -17.29 12.02 -19.70
CA GLN A 410 -16.72 13.29 -19.23
C GLN A 410 -16.06 13.17 -17.84
N ARG A 411 -15.45 14.27 -17.36
CA ARG A 411 -14.81 14.35 -16.04
C ARG A 411 -15.81 14.77 -14.97
N TYR A 412 -16.53 13.81 -14.40
CA TYR A 412 -17.49 14.07 -13.31
C TYR A 412 -16.79 14.46 -12.00
N ASN A 413 -17.05 15.68 -11.54
CA ASN A 413 -16.54 16.18 -10.26
C ASN A 413 -17.17 15.40 -9.09
N SER A 414 -16.32 14.88 -8.19
CA SER A 414 -16.72 14.18 -6.97
C SER A 414 -16.30 14.92 -5.69
N ALA A 415 -15.75 16.13 -5.81
CA ALA A 415 -15.25 16.91 -4.65
C ALA A 415 -16.34 17.30 -3.65
N ASN A 416 -17.58 17.49 -4.14
CA ASN A 416 -18.72 18.00 -3.37
C ASN A 416 -19.67 16.90 -2.89
N GLU A 417 -19.37 15.63 -3.19
CA GLU A 417 -20.05 14.51 -2.54
C GLU A 417 -19.82 14.55 -1.01
N ASP A 418 -20.60 13.80 -0.24
CA ASP A 418 -20.53 13.85 1.24
C ASP A 418 -19.10 13.59 1.76
N ASN A 419 -18.61 14.48 2.62
CA ASN A 419 -17.26 14.44 3.18
C ASN A 419 -17.23 14.33 4.72
N VAL A 420 -18.40 14.32 5.37
CA VAL A 420 -18.49 14.57 6.82
C VAL A 420 -19.34 13.54 7.56
N THR A 421 -20.36 12.95 6.93
CA THR A 421 -21.36 12.15 7.65
C THR A 421 -20.73 10.92 8.32
N GLN A 422 -19.95 10.13 7.58
CA GLN A 422 -19.28 8.97 8.17
C GLN A 422 -18.15 9.35 9.13
N VAL A 423 -17.53 10.53 8.94
CA VAL A 423 -16.50 11.05 9.83
C VAL A 423 -17.10 11.44 11.19
N CYS A 424 -18.30 12.05 11.17
CA CYS A 424 -19.05 12.37 12.37
C CYS A 424 -19.45 11.09 13.12
N VAL A 425 -19.89 10.04 12.41
CA VAL A 425 -20.14 8.72 13.02
C VAL A 425 -18.86 8.15 13.64
N PHE A 426 -17.73 8.20 12.95
CA PHE A 426 -16.44 7.76 13.51
C PHE A 426 -16.11 8.51 14.81
N TYR A 427 -16.17 9.85 14.79
CA TYR A 427 -15.86 10.69 15.94
C TYR A 427 -16.80 10.47 17.14
N THR A 428 -18.12 10.40 16.88
CA THR A 428 -19.15 10.39 17.93
C THR A 428 -19.57 9.00 18.39
N LYS A 429 -19.46 7.97 17.55
CA LYS A 429 -19.95 6.61 17.83
C LYS A 429 -18.87 5.55 17.91
N VAL A 430 -17.75 5.73 17.20
CA VAL A 430 -16.66 4.73 17.18
C VAL A 430 -15.62 5.04 18.25
N LEU A 431 -15.23 6.31 18.37
CA LEU A 431 -14.23 6.73 19.36
C LEU A 431 -14.83 6.93 20.75
N LYS A 432 -14.04 6.59 21.76
CA LYS A 432 -14.26 6.97 23.16
C LYS A 432 -13.81 8.41 23.40
N GLU A 433 -14.19 8.96 24.55
CA GLU A 433 -13.87 10.34 24.91
C GLU A 433 -12.35 10.58 25.01
N ASP A 434 -11.62 9.67 25.65
CA ASP A 434 -10.16 9.76 25.77
C ASP A 434 -9.46 9.61 24.40
N GLU A 435 -10.02 8.78 23.52
CA GLU A 435 -9.53 8.62 22.14
C GLU A 435 -9.79 9.87 21.29
N ARG A 436 -10.93 10.56 21.48
CA ARG A 436 -11.20 11.86 20.84
C ARG A 436 -10.21 12.94 21.28
N GLN A 437 -9.89 12.98 22.57
CA GLN A 437 -8.89 13.92 23.09
C GLN A 437 -7.51 13.67 22.49
N ARG A 438 -7.07 12.40 22.42
CA ARG A 438 -5.81 12.03 21.75
C ARG A 438 -5.84 12.37 20.26
N LEU A 439 -6.94 12.11 19.56
CA LEU A 439 -7.12 12.48 18.16
C LEU A 439 -6.91 13.99 17.93
N CYS A 440 -7.61 14.83 18.69
CA CYS A 440 -7.48 16.29 18.58
C CYS A 440 -6.06 16.76 18.91
N LYS A 441 -5.44 16.20 19.95
CA LYS A 441 -4.04 16.48 20.32
C LYS A 441 -3.08 16.10 19.21
N ASN A 442 -3.19 14.89 18.66
CA ASN A 442 -2.33 14.41 17.60
C ASN A 442 -2.44 15.30 16.34
N ILE A 443 -3.64 15.78 16.00
CA ILE A 443 -3.86 16.71 14.89
C ILE A 443 -3.19 18.05 15.18
N ALA A 444 -3.49 18.67 16.32
CA ALA A 444 -2.96 19.98 16.69
C ALA A 444 -1.44 19.98 16.80
N ASP A 445 -0.83 18.92 17.35
CA ASP A 445 0.62 18.77 17.48
C ASP A 445 1.36 18.76 16.13
N HIS A 446 0.68 18.41 15.03
CA HIS A 446 1.23 18.43 13.67
C HIS A 446 0.78 19.67 12.88
N LEU A 447 -0.47 20.10 13.04
CA LEU A 447 -1.07 21.23 12.31
C LEU A 447 -0.53 22.59 12.78
N LYS A 448 -0.07 22.71 14.02
CA LYS A 448 0.49 23.95 14.58
C LYS A 448 1.64 24.54 13.76
N ASP A 449 2.38 23.70 13.03
CA ASP A 449 3.54 24.14 12.26
C ASP A 449 3.16 24.69 10.87
N ALA A 450 1.91 24.48 10.44
CA ALA A 450 1.37 25.06 9.22
C ALA A 450 0.99 26.55 9.40
N GLN A 451 0.89 27.31 8.31
CA GLN A 451 0.49 28.71 8.32
C GLN A 451 -0.94 28.89 8.84
N LEU A 452 -1.20 30.02 9.53
CA LEU A 452 -2.47 30.28 10.22
C LEU A 452 -3.70 30.19 9.30
N PHE A 453 -3.61 30.59 8.03
CA PHE A 453 -4.74 30.48 7.09
C PHE A 453 -5.07 29.02 6.75
N ILE A 454 -4.06 28.14 6.74
CA ILE A 454 -4.21 26.69 6.55
C ILE A 454 -4.83 26.10 7.81
N GLN A 455 -4.32 26.45 8.99
CA GLN A 455 -4.90 26.05 10.28
C GLN A 455 -6.39 26.40 10.35
N LYS A 456 -6.75 27.64 10.01
CA LYS A 456 -8.14 28.12 9.98
C LYS A 456 -9.02 27.31 9.02
N ARG A 457 -8.53 27.00 7.81
CA ARG A 457 -9.26 26.20 6.82
C ARG A 457 -9.44 24.75 7.29
N ALA A 458 -8.38 24.15 7.85
CA ALA A 458 -8.43 22.80 8.39
C ALA A 458 -9.43 22.69 9.55
N VAL A 459 -9.36 23.61 10.53
CA VAL A 459 -10.31 23.67 11.65
C VAL A 459 -11.74 23.82 11.15
N LYS A 460 -11.99 24.67 10.14
CA LYS A 460 -13.33 24.78 9.55
C LYS A 460 -13.83 23.42 9.06
N ASN A 461 -13.02 22.67 8.33
CA ASN A 461 -13.42 21.35 7.83
C ASN A 461 -13.74 20.38 8.99
N PHE A 462 -12.99 20.43 10.09
CA PHE A 462 -13.30 19.61 11.28
C PHE A 462 -14.57 20.09 12.02
N THR A 463 -14.85 21.39 12.04
CA THR A 463 -16.12 21.94 12.55
C THR A 463 -17.30 21.46 11.70
N ASP A 464 -17.14 21.39 10.37
CA ASP A 464 -18.17 20.86 9.46
C ASP A 464 -18.45 19.37 9.72
N VAL A 465 -17.50 18.62 10.30
CA VAL A 465 -17.73 17.25 10.80
C VAL A 465 -18.51 17.25 12.11
N HIS A 466 -18.02 18.00 13.10
CA HIS A 466 -18.68 18.16 14.40
C HIS A 466 -18.15 19.42 15.11
N PRO A 467 -19.01 20.26 15.71
CA PRO A 467 -18.57 21.50 16.39
C PRO A 467 -17.48 21.27 17.44
N ASP A 468 -17.65 20.27 18.31
CA ASP A 468 -16.66 19.95 19.36
C ASP A 468 -15.32 19.47 18.79
N TYR A 469 -15.33 18.83 17.61
CA TYR A 469 -14.10 18.35 16.99
C TYR A 469 -13.24 19.53 16.53
N GLY A 470 -13.85 20.48 15.81
CA GLY A 470 -13.20 21.72 15.42
C GLY A 470 -12.79 22.58 16.61
N ALA A 471 -13.68 22.77 17.60
CA ALA A 471 -13.41 23.58 18.78
C ALA A 471 -12.25 23.03 19.63
N SER A 472 -12.17 21.71 19.80
CA SER A 472 -11.09 21.07 20.56
C SER A 472 -9.73 21.25 19.88
N ILE A 473 -9.67 21.12 18.55
CA ILE A 473 -8.44 21.37 17.79
C ILE A 473 -8.05 22.85 17.86
N GLN A 474 -9.02 23.77 17.70
CA GLN A 474 -8.77 25.20 17.77
C GLN A 474 -8.17 25.60 19.12
N ALA A 475 -8.73 25.13 20.23
CA ALA A 475 -8.23 25.46 21.57
C ALA A 475 -6.77 25.01 21.79
N LEU A 476 -6.39 23.85 21.24
CA LEU A 476 -5.01 23.35 21.29
C LEU A 476 -4.06 24.17 20.40
N LEU A 477 -4.51 24.55 19.20
CA LEU A 477 -3.74 25.41 18.31
C LEU A 477 -3.53 26.80 18.90
N ASP A 478 -4.55 27.39 19.54
CA ASP A 478 -4.45 28.69 20.21
C ASP A 478 -3.36 28.65 21.29
N LYS A 479 -3.31 27.56 22.07
CA LYS A 479 -2.25 27.32 23.05
C LYS A 479 -0.87 27.23 22.39
N HIS A 480 -0.71 26.41 21.35
CA HIS A 480 0.58 26.27 20.65
C HIS A 480 1.05 27.59 20.00
N ASN A 481 0.13 28.34 19.38
CA ASN A 481 0.44 29.59 18.70
C ASN A 481 0.81 30.69 19.70
N ALA A 482 0.22 30.70 20.91
CA ALA A 482 0.62 31.59 21.99
C ALA A 482 2.02 31.25 22.56
N GLU A 483 2.35 29.95 22.69
CA GLU A 483 3.65 29.48 23.20
C GLU A 483 4.80 29.65 22.21
N SER A 484 4.52 29.64 20.90
CA SER A 484 5.55 29.57 19.84
C SER A 484 6.25 30.90 19.51
N GLY A 485 6.01 31.98 20.29
CA GLY A 485 6.55 33.34 20.16
C GLY A 485 7.50 33.61 18.98
N LYS A 486 7.03 34.34 17.96
CA LYS A 486 7.77 34.88 16.78
C LYS A 486 9.08 34.14 16.45
N LYS A 487 9.02 32.85 16.11
CA LYS A 487 10.14 32.18 15.44
C LYS A 487 10.18 32.65 13.98
N ASP A 488 11.35 33.10 13.53
CA ASP A 488 11.65 33.31 12.11
C ASP A 488 11.69 31.95 11.39
N VAL A 489 10.52 31.36 11.16
CA VAL A 489 10.39 30.14 10.37
C VAL A 489 10.52 30.54 8.91
N ILE A 490 11.62 30.15 8.27
CA ILE A 490 11.81 30.33 6.82
C ILE A 490 10.73 29.51 6.10
N ARG A 491 9.79 30.19 5.46
CA ARG A 491 8.72 29.57 4.67
C ARG A 491 9.14 29.49 3.21
N THR A 492 9.04 28.30 2.61
CA THR A 492 9.31 28.10 1.18
C THR A 492 8.17 28.64 0.31
N TYR A 493 6.93 28.61 0.84
CA TYR A 493 5.74 29.12 0.18
C TYR A 493 5.19 30.34 0.93
N THR A 494 5.10 31.48 0.24
CA THR A 494 4.46 32.70 0.75
C THR A 494 3.25 33.02 -0.09
N GLN A 495 2.11 33.32 0.56
CA GLN A 495 0.92 33.75 -0.15
C GLN A 495 1.17 35.11 -0.82
N SER A 496 0.95 35.19 -2.14
CA SER A 496 1.07 36.46 -2.86
C SER A 496 -0.05 37.41 -2.42
N MET A 497 0.30 38.50 -1.73
CA MET A 497 -0.67 39.50 -1.24
C MET A 497 -1.42 40.25 -2.36
N THR A 498 -1.04 40.09 -3.63
CA THR A 498 -1.65 40.77 -4.78
C THR A 498 -3.05 40.26 -5.15
N CYS A 499 -3.49 39.11 -4.61
CA CYS A 499 -4.80 38.53 -4.93
C CYS A 499 -5.82 38.57 -3.77
N MET A 500 -5.48 39.20 -2.63
CA MET A 500 -6.37 39.22 -1.46
C MET A 500 -7.35 40.40 -1.52
N SER A 501 -8.63 40.10 -1.36
CA SER A 501 -9.68 41.11 -1.20
C SER A 501 -9.47 41.90 0.10
N ALA A 502 -9.97 43.14 0.16
CA ALA A 502 -9.83 44.00 1.34
C ALA A 502 -10.39 43.35 2.64
N LYS A 503 -11.35 42.43 2.51
CA LYS A 503 -11.97 41.68 3.61
C LYS A 503 -11.10 40.54 4.14
N GLU A 504 -10.17 40.04 3.34
CA GLU A 504 -9.20 39.02 3.76
C GLU A 504 -7.99 39.66 4.45
N LYS A 505 -7.66 40.92 4.10
CA LYS A 505 -6.59 41.70 4.75
C LYS A 505 -6.94 42.15 6.17
N SER A 506 -8.21 42.26 6.53
CA SER A 506 -8.65 42.67 7.87
C SER A 506 -8.75 41.52 8.88
N ASN A 507 -8.58 40.27 8.41
CA ASN A 507 -8.75 39.03 9.19
C ASN A 507 -7.44 38.23 9.33
N LEU A 508 -6.34 38.77 8.81
CA LEU A 508 -4.95 38.44 9.12
C LEU A 508 -4.43 39.47 10.12
#